data_AF-A0A920TLB4-F1
#
_entry.id   AF-A0A920TLB4-F1
#
_cell.length_a   1.000
_cell.length_b   1.000
_cell.length_c   1.000
_cell.angle_alpha   90.00
_cell.angle_beta   90.00
_cell.angle_gamma   90.00
#
_symmetry.space_group_name_H-M   'P 1'
#
loop_
_entity.id
_entity.type
_entity.pdbx_description
1 polymer ?
#
loop_
_entity_poly.entity_id
_entity_poly.type
_entity_poly.pdbx_seq_one_letter_code
_entity_poly.pdbx_strand_id
1 'polypeptide(L)' 'MITDEADTIIVNTCGFLDIAREESVDTILQAAELKKSGIVKQLVVMGCLSERFPLELKEEIPEVDRFLVLMTISKLHHF' A
#
# COMPACT_ATOMS: atom_id res chain seq x y z
N MET A 1 9.03 0.04 11.00
CA MET A 1 9.29 1.36 11.59
C MET A 1 9.21 2.36 10.44
N ILE A 2 8.14 3.14 10.38
CA ILE A 2 7.96 4.19 9.36
C ILE A 2 8.67 5.43 9.91
N THR A 3 9.56 6.02 9.13
CA THR A 3 10.36 7.19 9.55
C THR A 3 9.66 8.48 9.16
N ASP A 4 9.65 9.49 10.04
CA ASP A 4 8.96 10.77 9.85
C ASP A 4 9.55 11.66 8.71
N GLU A 5 10.60 11.19 8.03
CA GLU A 5 11.30 11.91 6.96
C GLU A 5 10.85 11.49 5.55
N ALA A 6 9.93 10.52 5.42
CA ALA A 6 9.55 9.97 4.11
C ALA A 6 8.36 10.71 3.48
N ASP A 7 8.57 11.30 2.30
CA ASP A 7 7.48 11.88 1.48
C ASP A 7 6.52 10.80 0.93
N THR A 8 7.00 9.56 0.77
CA THR A 8 6.25 8.45 0.18
C THR A 8 6.46 7.17 0.98
N ILE A 9 5.36 6.46 1.24
CA ILE A 9 5.37 5.12 1.84
C ILE A 9 4.96 4.09 0.78
N ILE A 10 5.71 2.99 0.69
CA ILE A 10 5.34 1.82 -0.09
C ILE A 10 5.12 0.65 0.88
N VAL A 11 3.91 0.11 0.92
CA VAL A 11 3.57 -1.08 1.70
C VAL A 11 3.56 -2.28 0.76
N ASN A 12 4.52 -3.18 0.90
CA ASN A 12 4.53 -4.46 0.18
C ASN A 12 3.69 -5.50 0.95
N THR A 13 2.76 -6.14 0.27
CA THR A 13 1.70 -6.96 0.87
C THR A 13 1.72 -8.39 0.36
N CYS A 14 1.33 -9.32 1.24
CA CYS A 14 1.13 -10.73 0.89
C CYS A 14 -0.36 -11.09 0.91
N GLY A 15 -0.87 -11.60 -0.21
CA GLY A 15 -2.25 -12.07 -0.36
C GLY A 15 -2.45 -13.57 -0.11
N PHE A 16 -1.38 -14.33 0.20
CA PHE A 16 -1.41 -15.80 0.24
C PHE A 16 -1.64 -16.41 1.63
N LEU A 17 -1.05 -15.84 2.68
CA LEU A 17 -1.16 -16.35 4.06
C LEU A 17 -2.09 -15.44 4.84
N ASP A 18 -3.09 -15.99 5.52
CA ASP A 18 -4.13 -15.18 6.18
C ASP A 18 -3.57 -14.23 7.25
N ILE A 19 -2.64 -14.69 8.10
CA ILE A 19 -1.95 -13.84 9.08
C ILE A 19 -1.22 -12.69 8.39
N ALA A 20 -0.53 -12.97 7.28
CA ALA A 20 0.19 -11.93 6.54
C ALA A 20 -0.76 -10.94 5.85
N ARG A 21 -2.01 -11.33 5.56
CA ARG A 21 -3.04 -10.43 5.01
C ARG A 21 -3.52 -9.46 6.07
N GLU A 22 -3.80 -9.94 7.28
CA GLU A 22 -4.21 -9.10 8.41
C GLU A 22 -3.11 -8.09 8.75
N GLU A 23 -1.86 -8.55 8.90
CA GLU A 23 -0.70 -7.67 9.14
C GLU A 23 -0.49 -6.66 8.01
N SER A 24 -0.72 -7.07 6.75
CA SER A 24 -0.64 -6.17 5.60
C SER A 24 -1.71 -5.07 5.69
N VAL A 25 -2.95 -5.41 6.02
CA VAL A 25 -4.05 -4.43 6.16
C VAL A 25 -3.76 -3.46 7.30
N ASP A 26 -3.36 -3.95 8.46
CA ASP A 26 -3.00 -3.10 9.61
C ASP A 26 -1.88 -2.11 9.25
N THR A 27 -0.87 -2.59 8.51
CA THR A 27 0.24 -1.74 8.04
C THR A 27 -0.24 -0.67 7.07
N ILE A 28 -1.15 -1.00 6.15
CA ILE A 28 -1.73 -0.02 5.23
C ILE A 28 -2.51 1.04 6.03
N LEU A 29 -3.32 0.64 7.00
CA LEU A 29 -4.13 1.57 7.80
C LEU A 29 -3.26 2.52 8.63
N GLN A 30 -2.18 2.03 9.22
CA GLN A 30 -1.20 2.90 9.90
C GLN A 30 -0.58 3.92 8.95
N ALA A 31 -0.21 3.50 7.74
CA ALA A 31 0.33 4.41 6.72
C ALA A 31 -0.72 5.41 6.21
N ALA A 32 -1.99 5.00 6.13
CA ALA A 32 -3.11 5.85 5.74
C ALA A 32 -3.33 6.98 6.77
N GLU A 33 -3.21 6.71 8.07
CA GLU A 33 -3.30 7.74 9.11
C GLU A 33 -2.13 8.76 9.03
N LEU A 34 -0.92 8.29 8.70
CA LEU A 34 0.21 9.19 8.44
C LEU A 34 -0.01 10.07 7.21
N LYS A 35 -0.68 9.53 6.18
CA LYS A 35 -1.07 10.32 5.02
C LYS A 35 -2.17 11.33 5.35
N LYS A 36 -3.21 10.93 6.08
CA LYS A 36 -4.29 11.83 6.52
C LYS A 36 -3.79 12.99 7.37
N SER A 37 -2.82 12.73 8.24
CA SER A 37 -2.20 13.76 9.08
C SER A 37 -1.24 14.68 8.30
N GLY A 38 -0.99 14.40 7.02
CA GLY A 38 -0.12 15.20 6.15
C GLY A 38 1.37 14.98 6.37
N ILE A 39 1.76 14.01 7.21
CA ILE A 39 3.17 13.63 7.42
C ILE A 39 3.72 12.99 6.15
N VAL A 40 2.92 12.14 5.50
CA VAL A 40 3.28 11.48 4.24
C VAL A 40 2.42 12.03 3.10
N LYS A 41 3.05 12.32 1.96
CA LYS A 41 2.36 12.87 0.78
C LYS A 41 1.77 11.79 -0.12
N GLN A 42 2.42 10.63 -0.18
CA GLN A 42 2.00 9.54 -1.05
C GLN A 42 2.04 8.18 -0.35
N LEU A 43 0.98 7.40 -0.52
CA LEU A 43 0.86 6.01 -0.07
C LEU A 43 0.65 5.10 -1.28
N VAL A 44 1.57 4.15 -1.46
CA VAL A 44 1.50 3.12 -2.49
C VAL A 44 1.38 1.76 -1.82
N VAL A 45 0.42 0.97 -2.25
CA VAL A 45 0.31 -0.44 -1.84
C VAL A 45 0.77 -1.30 -2.99
N MET A 46 1.71 -2.19 -2.72
CA MET A 46 2.28 -3.10 -3.70
C MET A 46 2.09 -4.54 -3.25
N GLY A 47 1.94 -5.46 -4.20
CA GLY A 47 1.97 -6.89 -3.93
C GLY A 47 0.65 -7.61 -4.20
N CYS A 48 0.65 -8.92 -3.99
CA CYS A 48 -0.40 -9.82 -4.45
C CYS A 48 -1.73 -9.68 -3.69
N LEU A 49 -1.78 -8.98 -2.55
CA LEU A 49 -3.04 -8.65 -1.89
C LEU A 49 -3.90 -7.74 -2.79
N SER A 50 -3.26 -6.75 -3.42
CA SER A 50 -3.92 -5.80 -4.34
C SER A 50 -4.40 -6.44 -5.65
N GLU A 51 -3.82 -7.57 -6.05
CA GLU A 51 -4.28 -8.37 -7.19
C GLU A 51 -5.56 -9.15 -6.87
N ARG A 52 -5.70 -9.60 -5.61
CA ARG A 52 -6.80 -10.46 -5.18
C ARG A 52 -8.05 -9.68 -4.79
N PHE A 53 -7.90 -8.49 -4.20
CA PHE A 53 -9.00 -7.68 -3.66
C PHE A 53 -8.95 -6.22 -4.15
N PRO A 54 -8.87 -5.96 -5.47
CA PRO A 54 -8.61 -4.61 -5.99
C PRO A 54 -9.76 -3.62 -5.76
N LEU A 55 -11.02 -4.10 -5.75
CA LEU A 55 -12.18 -3.24 -5.56
C LEU A 55 -12.38 -2.93 -4.08
N GLU A 56 -12.34 -3.96 -3.24
CA GLU A 56 -12.53 -3.84 -1.80
C GLU A 56 -11.46 -2.94 -1.19
N LEU A 57 -10.18 -3.11 -1.55
CA LEU A 57 -9.12 -2.26 -1.02
C LEU A 57 -9.24 -0.80 -1.45
N LYS A 58 -9.79 -0.54 -2.64
CA LYS A 58 -9.98 0.83 -3.14
C LYS A 58 -11.18 1.52 -2.49
N GLU A 59 -12.24 0.76 -2.19
CA GLU A 59 -13.43 1.26 -1.50
C GLU A 59 -13.15 1.50 -0.01
N GLU A 60 -12.47 0.56 0.65
CA GLU A 60 -12.22 0.59 2.09
C GLU A 60 -11.04 1.50 2.49
N ILE A 61 -10.06 1.69 1.60
CA ILE A 61 -8.83 2.46 1.88
C ILE A 61 -8.59 3.52 0.80
N PRO A 62 -9.44 4.56 0.69
CA PRO A 62 -9.34 5.60 -0.33
C PRO A 62 -8.08 6.46 -0.21
N GLU A 63 -7.34 6.37 0.91
CA GLU A 63 -6.07 7.05 1.13
C GLU A 63 -4.93 6.46 0.29
N VAL A 64 -5.05 5.26 -0.25
CA VAL A 64 -4.00 4.70 -1.12
C VAL A 64 -4.03 5.40 -2.48
N ASP A 65 -2.92 6.04 -2.87
CA ASP A 65 -2.82 6.73 -4.16
C ASP A 65 -2.74 5.75 -5.34
N ARG A 66 -2.01 4.66 -5.14
CA ARG A 66 -1.72 3.68 -6.19
C ARG A 66 -1.63 2.27 -5.62
N PHE A 67 -2.22 1.34 -6.35
CA PHE A 67 -2.02 -0.09 -6.17
C PHE A 67 -1.10 -0.62 -7.28
N LEU A 68 -0.01 -1.29 -6.90
CA LEU A 68 0.96 -1.88 -7.80
C LEU A 68 0.98 -3.40 -7.65
N VAL A 69 0.61 -4.08 -8.73
CA VAL A 69 0.65 -5.55 -8.80
C VAL A 69 2.07 -6.04 -9.09
N LEU A 70 2.43 -7.26 -8.66
CA LEU A 70 3.81 -7.74 -8.63
C LEU A 70 4.46 -7.75 -10.02
N MET A 71 3.65 -7.95 -11.08
CA MET A 71 4.10 -7.93 -12.47
C MET A 71 4.23 -6.53 -13.10
N THR A 72 3.82 -5.47 -12.40
CA THR A 72 3.86 -4.09 -12.93
C THR A 72 5.25 -3.45 -12.89
N ILE A 73 6.20 -3.98 -12.10
CA ILE A 73 7.55 -3.40 -11.95
C ILE A 73 8.30 -3.35 -13.30
N SER A 74 8.03 -4.26 -14.24
CA SER A 74 8.63 -4.23 -15.58
C SER A 74 8.27 -2.96 -16.38
N LYS A 75 7.27 -2.19 -15.96
CA LYS A 75 6.86 -0.91 -16.59
C LYS A 75 7.42 0.34 -15.89
N LEU A 76 8.25 0.20 -14.85
CA LEU A 76 8.79 1.33 -14.07
C LEU A 76 9.94 2.10 -14.75
N HIS A 77 10.38 1.70 -15.96
CA HIS A 77 11.48 2.33 -16.70
C HIS A 77 11.23 3.78 -17.20
N HIS A 78 10.15 4.44 -16.76
CA HIS A 78 9.74 5.77 -17.24
C HIS A 78 9.46 6.78 -16.11
N PHE A 79 10.08 6.60 -14.94
CA PHE A 79 10.13 7.64 -13.91
C PHE A 79 11.44 8.41 -13.97
#